data_AF-A0A7J2JL52-F1
#
_entry.id   AF-A0A7J2JL52-F1
#
_cell.length_a   1.000
_cell.length_b   1.000
_cell.length_c   1.000
_cell.angle_alpha   90.00
_cell.angle_beta   90.00
_cell.angle_gamma   90.00
#
_symmetry.space_group_name_H-M   'P 1'
#
loop_
_entity.id
_entity.type
_entity.pdbx_description
1 polymer ?
#
loop_
_entity_poly.entity_id
_entity_poly.type
_entity_poly.pdbx_seq_one_letter_code
_entity_poly.pdbx_strand_id
1 'polypeptide(L)'
;MNFFDKLFGKQKIVTREESIKFRLSELDDWLRDKGDERKKRIYKEAAPILGEISKGIKNIKNLALKIDDLECPNEIPERVRKVIITSKPAFIRGILDAIKDVEEGPREGDLEEFNGKLQNALSTLLKVSIGKGRYLPLAFGEELERIKRESKYLFEKKKELEELIGDNELKYIEKDFEILKERFLLLSSLDRESMKFTDELGKLKSERERLQSEYKGIDQTEGFKDLLEKEHRLREIKEKMRGIENYIYNLLTPLKRPLRRFRRFIQEKGTSEGISIREIEDYIQNPMGMFLSVKCRDINLLLEGIKRAIDKGELGIKEREKKKTISKINSVLSSDLEKLKEDFLFLKKEKERISKEIESSSILLKKRDLENRMARINREIALKDDEREKIKRKRRKLDGEIERLKRGLEKRLGELENKRVSLELG
;
A
#
# COMPACT_ATOMS: atom_id res chain seq x y z
N MET A 1 37.21 -7.82 62.12
CA MET A 1 38.15 -8.87 61.69
C MET A 1 37.67 -9.43 60.38
N ASN A 2 38.40 -9.21 59.28
CA ASN A 2 38.47 -10.17 58.17
C ASN A 2 39.95 -10.31 57.84
N PHE A 3 40.66 -11.03 58.71
CA PHE A 3 42.08 -11.32 58.58
C PHE A 3 42.37 -12.19 57.33
N PHE A 4 41.34 -12.88 56.82
CA PHE A 4 41.39 -13.67 55.59
C PHE A 4 41.23 -12.85 54.29
N ASP A 5 40.57 -11.69 54.30
CA ASP A 5 40.41 -10.85 53.09
C ASP A 5 41.69 -10.08 52.71
N LYS A 6 42.69 -10.02 53.62
CA LYS A 6 44.00 -9.42 53.37
C LYS A 6 45.07 -10.41 52.88
N LEU A 7 44.84 -11.71 53.06
CA LEU A 7 45.79 -12.79 52.71
C LEU A 7 45.45 -13.47 51.38
N PHE A 8 44.17 -13.49 51.01
CA PHE A 8 43.73 -13.85 49.67
C PHE A 8 43.16 -12.62 49.01
N GLY A 9 44.07 -11.79 48.47
CA GLY A 9 43.68 -10.80 47.48
C GLY A 9 42.86 -11.52 46.42
N LYS A 10 41.54 -11.28 46.40
CA LYS A 10 40.76 -11.47 45.19
C LYS A 10 41.41 -10.57 44.16
N GLN A 11 42.38 -11.11 43.43
CA GLN A 11 42.58 -10.73 42.06
C GLN A 11 41.18 -10.81 41.46
N LYS A 12 40.55 -9.64 41.30
CA LYS A 12 39.63 -9.46 40.19
C LYS A 12 40.48 -9.87 39.00
N ILE A 13 40.34 -11.12 38.58
CA ILE A 13 40.61 -11.52 37.21
C ILE A 13 39.62 -10.66 36.43
N VAL A 14 40.05 -9.45 36.10
CA VAL A 14 39.54 -8.73 34.95
C VAL A 14 40.09 -9.54 33.79
N THR A 15 39.44 -10.65 33.47
CA THR A 15 39.48 -11.16 32.11
C THR A 15 38.94 -9.99 31.30
N ARG A 16 39.85 -9.22 30.69
CA ARG A 16 39.51 -8.48 29.48
C ARG A 16 38.97 -9.55 28.55
N GLU A 17 37.65 -9.74 28.52
CA GLU A 17 37.00 -10.44 27.42
C GLU A 17 37.45 -9.68 26.18
N GLU A 18 38.37 -10.27 25.41
CA GLU A 18 38.78 -9.72 24.13
C GLU A 18 37.52 -9.63 23.26
N SER A 19 36.99 -8.41 23.12
CA SER A 19 35.80 -8.18 22.32
C SER A 19 36.21 -7.95 20.88
N ILE A 20 35.75 -8.80 19.97
CA ILE A 20 35.95 -8.62 18.53
C ILE A 20 34.79 -7.81 17.98
N LYS A 21 35.12 -6.75 17.25
CA LYS A 21 34.14 -5.96 16.50
C LYS A 21 34.27 -6.27 15.03
N PHE A 22 33.15 -6.56 14.38
CA PHE A 22 33.10 -6.72 12.93
C PHE A 22 32.16 -5.68 12.32
N ARG A 23 32.62 -5.01 11.27
CA ARG A 23 31.72 -4.40 10.29
C ARG A 23 31.07 -5.49 9.44
N LEU A 24 29.89 -5.19 8.89
CA LEU A 24 29.20 -6.12 7.99
C LEU A 24 30.09 -6.60 6.83
N SER A 25 30.93 -5.74 6.25
CA SER A 25 31.86 -6.11 5.18
C SER A 25 32.99 -7.01 5.66
N GLU A 26 33.54 -6.73 6.84
CA GLU A 26 34.66 -7.47 7.43
C GLU A 26 34.25 -8.89 7.84
N LEU A 27 32.99 -9.08 8.22
CA LEU A 27 32.46 -10.40 8.56
C LEU A 27 32.37 -11.32 7.33
N ASP A 28 32.13 -10.80 6.11
CA ASP A 28 32.08 -11.63 4.90
C ASP A 28 33.44 -12.25 4.59
N ASP A 29 34.47 -11.41 4.57
CA ASP A 29 35.85 -11.85 4.33
C ASP A 29 36.29 -12.82 5.42
N TRP A 30 35.97 -12.50 6.68
CA TRP A 30 36.31 -13.35 7.81
C TRP A 30 35.62 -14.73 7.75
N LEU A 31 34.34 -14.80 7.37
CA LEU A 31 33.63 -16.08 7.23
C LEU A 31 34.24 -16.95 6.13
N ARG A 32 34.66 -16.34 5.01
CA ARG A 32 35.36 -17.05 3.93
C ARG A 32 36.69 -17.62 4.41
N ASP A 33 37.51 -16.79 5.08
CA ASP A 33 38.80 -17.21 5.61
C ASP A 33 38.64 -18.34 6.63
N LYS A 34 37.68 -18.22 7.56
CA LYS A 34 37.36 -19.27 8.52
C LYS A 34 36.83 -20.53 7.86
N GLY A 35 36.04 -20.40 6.80
CA GLY A 35 35.56 -21.53 6.00
C GLY A 35 36.71 -22.30 5.37
N ASP A 36 37.69 -21.60 4.81
CA ASP A 36 38.85 -22.22 4.20
C ASP A 36 39.79 -22.81 5.26
N GLU A 37 40.11 -22.09 6.33
CA GLU A 37 40.88 -22.61 7.48
C GLU A 37 40.27 -23.90 8.03
N ARG A 38 38.95 -23.92 8.17
CA ARG A 38 38.20 -25.08 8.65
C ARG A 38 38.31 -26.26 7.69
N LYS A 39 38.17 -26.05 6.37
CA LYS A 39 38.39 -27.10 5.37
C LYS A 39 39.80 -27.69 5.50
N LYS A 40 40.83 -26.85 5.66
CA LYS A 40 42.22 -27.32 5.85
C LYS A 40 42.36 -28.14 7.13
N ARG A 41 41.76 -27.67 8.23
CA ARG A 41 41.81 -28.35 9.53
C ARG A 41 41.12 -29.72 9.47
N ILE A 42 39.89 -29.76 8.96
CA ILE A 42 39.12 -31.01 8.78
C ILE A 42 39.89 -31.97 7.87
N TYR A 43 40.52 -31.50 6.79
CA TYR A 43 41.34 -32.34 5.93
C TYR A 43 42.55 -32.94 6.66
N LYS A 44 43.24 -32.15 7.48
CA LYS A 44 44.34 -32.65 8.32
C LYS A 44 43.87 -33.66 9.36
N GLU A 45 42.74 -33.42 10.02
CA GLU A 45 42.13 -34.34 10.99
C GLU A 45 41.62 -35.63 10.32
N ALA A 46 41.17 -35.54 9.06
CA ALA A 46 40.73 -36.67 8.26
C ALA A 46 41.90 -37.52 7.74
N ALA A 47 43.12 -36.98 7.64
CA ALA A 47 44.29 -37.67 7.09
C ALA A 47 44.51 -39.10 7.64
N PRO A 48 44.45 -39.38 8.96
CA PRO A 48 44.54 -40.75 9.47
C PRO A 48 43.39 -41.66 8.99
N ILE A 49 42.16 -41.14 8.95
CA ILE A 49 40.98 -41.89 8.48
C ILE A 49 41.12 -42.20 6.98
N LEU A 50 41.55 -41.22 6.18
CA LEU A 50 41.82 -41.38 4.75
C LEU A 50 42.95 -42.38 4.48
N GLY A 51 43.97 -42.41 5.33
CA GLY A 51 45.04 -43.42 5.28
C GLY A 51 44.50 -44.84 5.46
N GLU A 52 43.64 -45.05 6.45
CA GLU A 52 42.98 -46.34 6.70
C GLU A 52 42.01 -46.73 5.57
N ILE A 53 41.28 -45.76 5.00
CA ILE A 53 40.43 -45.98 3.83
C ILE A 53 41.26 -46.41 2.62
N SER A 54 42.36 -45.71 2.32
CA SER A 54 43.25 -46.04 1.21
C SER A 54 43.85 -47.45 1.38
N LYS A 55 44.24 -47.81 2.61
CA LYS A 55 44.74 -49.14 2.94
C LYS A 55 43.68 -50.22 2.71
N GLY A 56 42.45 -50.02 3.19
CA GLY A 56 41.36 -50.97 2.97
C GLY A 56 41.01 -51.13 1.48
N ILE A 57 41.02 -50.05 0.70
CA ILE A 57 40.82 -50.10 -0.76
C ILE A 57 41.93 -50.93 -1.44
N LYS A 58 43.20 -50.68 -1.09
CA LYS A 58 44.34 -51.46 -1.62
C LYS A 58 44.25 -52.93 -1.24
N ASN A 59 43.83 -53.24 -0.01
CA ASN A 59 43.63 -54.62 0.43
C ASN A 59 42.56 -55.32 -0.40
N ILE A 60 41.41 -54.67 -0.64
CA ILE A 60 40.34 -55.21 -1.50
C ILE A 60 40.84 -55.43 -2.93
N LYS A 61 41.58 -54.46 -3.49
CA LYS A 61 42.19 -54.57 -4.83
C LYS A 61 43.13 -55.78 -4.92
N ASN A 62 44.04 -55.93 -3.96
CA ASN A 62 45.00 -57.02 -3.93
C ASN A 62 44.32 -58.38 -3.74
N LEU A 63 43.28 -58.46 -2.89
CA LEU A 63 42.50 -59.69 -2.71
C LEU A 63 41.74 -60.06 -3.99
N ALA A 64 41.19 -59.08 -4.72
CA ALA A 64 40.56 -59.33 -6.01
C ALA A 64 41.56 -59.88 -7.03
N LEU A 65 42.73 -59.25 -7.18
CA LEU A 65 43.77 -59.75 -8.08
C LEU A 65 44.28 -61.14 -7.67
N LYS A 66 44.44 -61.40 -6.37
CA LYS A 66 44.79 -62.74 -5.87
C LYS A 66 43.74 -63.79 -6.25
N ILE A 67 42.46 -63.48 -6.11
CA ILE A 67 41.38 -64.37 -6.57
C ILE A 67 41.51 -64.61 -8.08
N ASP A 68 41.86 -63.58 -8.85
CA ASP A 68 42.06 -63.66 -10.30
C ASP A 68 43.18 -64.64 -10.69
N ASP A 69 44.27 -64.68 -9.92
CA ASP A 69 45.41 -65.57 -10.14
C ASP A 69 45.18 -67.02 -9.65
N LEU A 70 44.25 -67.24 -8.71
CA LEU A 70 43.99 -68.57 -8.14
C LEU A 70 43.19 -69.49 -9.09
N GLU A 71 43.68 -70.71 -9.29
CA GLU A 71 42.92 -71.74 -10.01
C GLU A 71 41.76 -72.30 -9.16
N CYS A 72 40.70 -72.77 -9.84
CA CYS A 72 39.56 -73.39 -9.17
C CYS A 72 39.96 -74.80 -8.67
N PRO A 73 39.81 -75.10 -7.35
CA PRO A 73 40.26 -76.36 -6.78
C PRO A 73 39.69 -77.60 -7.47
N ASN A 74 40.51 -78.66 -7.51
CA ASN A 74 40.17 -79.87 -8.25
C ASN A 74 39.06 -80.71 -7.59
N GLU A 75 38.77 -80.47 -6.32
CA GLU A 75 37.74 -81.15 -5.54
C GLU A 75 36.31 -80.64 -5.83
N ILE A 76 36.16 -79.54 -6.57
CA ILE A 76 34.84 -78.95 -6.86
C ILE A 76 34.17 -79.68 -8.04
N PRO A 77 32.89 -80.09 -7.90
CA PRO A 77 32.13 -80.75 -8.97
C PRO A 77 32.10 -79.95 -10.27
N GLU A 78 32.26 -80.63 -11.41
CA GLU A 78 32.42 -80.03 -12.74
C GLU A 78 31.30 -79.03 -13.12
N ARG A 79 30.05 -79.33 -12.77
CA ARG A 79 28.91 -78.41 -13.01
C ARG A 79 29.05 -77.08 -12.26
N VAL A 80 29.57 -77.13 -11.03
CA VAL A 80 29.77 -75.94 -10.17
C VAL A 80 31.04 -75.20 -10.59
N ARG A 81 32.10 -75.94 -10.93
CA ARG A 81 33.36 -75.39 -11.45
C ARG A 81 33.14 -74.49 -12.67
N LYS A 82 32.35 -74.93 -13.66
CA LYS A 82 32.02 -74.11 -14.84
C LYS A 82 31.35 -72.78 -14.48
N VAL A 83 30.45 -72.78 -13.49
CA VAL A 83 29.78 -71.57 -13.00
C VAL A 83 30.78 -70.63 -12.33
N ILE A 84 31.70 -71.16 -11.52
CA ILE A 84 32.75 -70.40 -10.83
C ILE A 84 33.71 -69.74 -11.85
N ILE A 85 34.23 -70.52 -12.80
CA ILE A 85 35.13 -70.02 -13.85
C ILE A 85 34.46 -68.92 -14.68
N THR A 86 33.18 -69.09 -15.01
CA THR A 86 32.43 -68.08 -15.79
C THR A 86 32.13 -66.81 -14.98
N SER A 87 31.87 -66.94 -13.68
CA SER A 87 31.47 -65.81 -12.82
C SER A 87 32.66 -65.00 -12.28
N LYS A 88 33.82 -65.65 -12.12
CA LYS A 88 35.04 -65.05 -11.56
C LYS A 88 35.49 -63.77 -12.31
N PRO A 89 35.66 -63.74 -13.64
CA PRO A 89 36.08 -62.52 -14.34
C PRO A 89 35.08 -61.35 -14.22
N ALA A 90 33.78 -61.66 -14.11
CA ALA A 90 32.76 -60.65 -13.90
C ALA A 90 32.76 -60.10 -12.46
N PHE A 91 33.06 -60.95 -11.48
CA PHE A 91 33.24 -60.55 -10.09
C PHE A 91 34.48 -59.66 -9.93
N ILE A 92 35.64 -60.08 -10.46
CA ILE A 92 36.89 -59.30 -10.36
C ILE A 92 36.74 -57.92 -10.99
N ARG A 93 36.24 -57.84 -12.23
CA ARG A 93 35.96 -56.54 -12.87
C ARG A 93 35.01 -55.69 -12.04
N GLY A 94 33.93 -56.28 -11.52
CA GLY A 94 32.98 -55.57 -10.67
C GLY A 94 33.59 -55.00 -9.40
N ILE A 95 34.52 -55.71 -8.76
CA ILE A 95 35.24 -55.20 -7.57
C ILE A 95 36.20 -54.07 -7.95
N LEU A 96 36.99 -54.24 -9.02
CA LEU A 96 37.95 -53.24 -9.48
C LEU A 96 37.27 -51.95 -9.95
N ASP A 97 36.18 -52.06 -10.71
CA ASP A 97 35.39 -50.92 -11.16
C ASP A 97 34.76 -50.18 -9.97
N ALA A 98 34.31 -50.91 -8.94
CA ALA A 98 33.68 -50.31 -7.76
C ALA A 98 34.61 -49.41 -6.95
N ILE A 99 35.92 -49.71 -6.91
CA ILE A 99 36.89 -48.97 -6.09
C ILE A 99 37.70 -47.94 -6.89
N LYS A 100 37.59 -47.94 -8.22
CA LYS A 100 38.39 -47.10 -9.11
C LYS A 100 38.31 -45.61 -8.76
N ASP A 101 37.11 -45.09 -8.51
CA ASP A 101 36.89 -43.66 -8.27
C ASP A 101 37.28 -43.19 -6.86
N VAL A 102 37.68 -44.12 -5.98
CA VAL A 102 38.11 -43.82 -4.60
C VAL A 102 39.56 -44.22 -4.34
N GLU A 103 40.24 -44.82 -5.31
CA GLU A 103 41.60 -45.35 -5.14
C GLU A 103 42.63 -44.26 -4.84
N GLU A 104 42.52 -43.09 -5.47
CA GLU A 104 43.47 -41.98 -5.34
C GLU A 104 43.24 -41.12 -4.08
N GLY A 105 42.09 -41.26 -3.42
CA GLY A 105 41.70 -40.41 -2.29
C GLY A 105 41.26 -38.98 -2.68
N PRO A 106 40.78 -38.18 -1.71
CA PRO A 106 40.34 -36.80 -1.95
C PRO A 106 41.49 -35.78 -1.97
N ARG A 107 41.30 -34.70 -2.73
CA ARG A 107 42.08 -33.46 -2.59
C ARG A 107 41.55 -32.63 -1.43
N GLU A 108 42.34 -31.65 -1.01
CA GLU A 108 41.95 -30.65 -0.01
C GLU A 108 40.75 -29.84 -0.52
N GLY A 109 39.57 -30.08 0.05
CA GLY A 109 38.29 -29.48 -0.37
C GLY A 109 37.23 -30.48 -0.83
N ASP A 110 37.63 -31.68 -1.26
CA ASP A 110 36.73 -32.65 -1.92
C ASP A 110 36.24 -33.77 -0.99
N LEU A 111 36.34 -33.58 0.33
CA LEU A 111 36.01 -34.60 1.33
C LEU A 111 34.54 -35.05 1.27
N GLU A 112 33.61 -34.11 1.10
CA GLU A 112 32.17 -34.41 0.97
C GLU A 112 31.90 -35.26 -0.28
N GLU A 113 32.49 -34.89 -1.42
CA GLU A 113 32.34 -35.62 -2.68
C GLU A 113 32.95 -37.02 -2.58
N PHE A 114 34.15 -37.13 -2.01
CA PHE A 114 34.82 -38.41 -1.79
C PHE A 114 34.03 -39.33 -0.85
N ASN A 115 33.46 -38.80 0.23
CA ASN A 115 32.60 -39.57 1.13
C ASN A 115 31.38 -40.15 0.39
N GLY A 116 30.80 -39.38 -0.53
CA GLY A 116 29.74 -39.84 -1.44
C GLY A 116 30.20 -40.95 -2.39
N LYS A 117 31.38 -40.79 -3.02
CA LYS A 117 31.98 -41.82 -3.89
C LYS A 117 32.28 -43.12 -3.12
N LEU A 118 32.78 -43.01 -1.89
CA LEU A 118 33.06 -44.17 -1.03
C LEU A 118 31.79 -44.93 -0.66
N GLN A 119 30.69 -44.23 -0.37
CA GLN A 119 29.39 -44.86 -0.15
C GLN A 119 28.92 -45.66 -1.38
N ASN A 120 29.12 -45.11 -2.58
CA ASN A 120 28.78 -45.77 -3.84
C ASN A 120 29.67 -46.99 -4.10
N ALA A 121 30.96 -46.88 -3.83
CA ALA A 121 31.92 -47.99 -3.91
C ALA A 121 31.49 -49.15 -3.00
N LEU A 122 31.23 -48.89 -1.71
CA LEU A 122 30.76 -49.88 -0.74
C LEU A 122 29.44 -50.54 -1.15
N SER A 123 28.50 -49.75 -1.68
CA SER A 123 27.21 -50.25 -2.17
C SER A 123 27.39 -51.16 -3.40
N THR A 124 28.34 -50.83 -4.27
CA THR A 124 28.65 -51.62 -5.47
C THR A 124 29.38 -52.91 -5.11
N LEU A 125 30.35 -52.86 -4.18
CA LEU A 125 31.02 -54.04 -3.64
C LEU A 125 30.02 -55.05 -3.06
N LEU A 126 29.00 -54.57 -2.33
CA LEU A 126 27.93 -55.41 -1.80
C LEU A 126 27.12 -56.07 -2.93
N LYS A 127 26.71 -55.29 -3.95
CA LYS A 127 25.95 -55.81 -5.11
C LYS A 127 26.74 -56.85 -5.90
N VAL A 128 28.02 -56.60 -6.14
CA VAL A 128 28.92 -57.52 -6.85
C VAL A 128 29.10 -58.82 -6.07
N SER A 129 29.26 -58.72 -4.74
CA SER A 129 29.36 -59.87 -3.83
C SER A 129 28.11 -60.75 -3.85
N ILE A 130 26.92 -60.16 -3.85
CA ILE A 130 25.65 -60.91 -3.87
C ILE A 130 25.35 -61.49 -5.26
N GLY A 131 25.57 -60.71 -6.33
CA GLY A 131 25.16 -61.09 -7.68
C GLY A 131 26.17 -61.99 -8.39
N LYS A 132 27.43 -61.53 -8.52
CA LYS A 132 28.49 -62.23 -9.26
C LYS A 132 29.35 -63.11 -8.37
N GLY A 133 29.38 -62.83 -7.07
CA GLY A 133 30.14 -63.58 -6.07
C GLY A 133 29.45 -64.82 -5.52
N ARG A 134 28.17 -65.07 -5.80
CA ARG A 134 27.33 -66.08 -5.10
C ARG A 134 27.95 -67.49 -4.99
N TYR A 135 28.60 -67.99 -6.04
CA TYR A 135 29.16 -69.34 -6.09
C TYR A 135 30.68 -69.40 -5.81
N LEU A 136 31.34 -68.25 -5.77
CA LEU A 136 32.78 -68.15 -5.56
C LEU A 136 33.25 -68.61 -4.16
N PRO A 137 32.46 -68.53 -3.06
CA PRO A 137 32.87 -69.04 -1.75
C PRO A 137 33.23 -70.52 -1.72
N LEU A 138 32.73 -71.32 -2.67
CA LEU A 138 33.06 -72.75 -2.76
C LEU A 138 34.52 -72.99 -3.19
N ALA A 139 35.17 -72.01 -3.83
CA ALA A 139 36.56 -72.07 -4.28
C ALA A 139 37.48 -71.06 -3.57
N PHE A 140 36.97 -69.88 -3.23
CA PHE A 140 37.76 -68.72 -2.76
C PHE A 140 37.18 -68.11 -1.47
N GLY A 141 36.59 -68.96 -0.62
CA GLY A 141 35.85 -68.51 0.58
C GLY A 141 36.69 -67.69 1.55
N GLU A 142 37.98 -68.00 1.68
CA GLU A 142 38.88 -67.27 2.57
C GLU A 142 39.12 -65.83 2.08
N GLU A 143 39.45 -65.66 0.79
CA GLU A 143 39.66 -64.35 0.18
C GLU A 143 38.38 -63.51 0.20
N LEU A 144 37.22 -64.12 -0.06
CA LEU A 144 35.92 -63.42 -0.04
C LEU A 144 35.53 -62.95 1.36
N GLU A 145 35.77 -63.77 2.40
CA GLU A 145 35.55 -63.33 3.79
C GLU A 145 36.57 -62.26 4.21
N ARG A 146 37.77 -62.22 3.64
CA ARG A 146 38.70 -61.08 3.82
C ARG A 146 38.17 -59.82 3.13
N ILE A 147 37.71 -59.88 1.88
CA ILE A 147 37.10 -58.73 1.17
C ILE A 147 35.90 -58.18 1.96
N LYS A 148 35.05 -59.05 2.48
CA LYS A 148 33.90 -58.67 3.30
C LYS A 148 34.29 -58.00 4.62
N ARG A 149 35.36 -58.47 5.28
CA ARG A 149 35.92 -57.82 6.48
C ARG A 149 36.46 -56.44 6.18
N GLU A 150 37.26 -56.29 5.11
CA GLU A 150 37.77 -54.98 4.67
C GLU A 150 36.63 -54.03 4.29
N SER A 151 35.57 -54.53 3.63
CA SER A 151 34.40 -53.72 3.25
C SER A 151 33.63 -53.21 4.48
N LYS A 152 33.52 -54.02 5.54
CA LYS A 152 32.93 -53.59 6.82
C LYS A 152 33.80 -52.54 7.51
N TYR A 153 35.11 -52.75 7.54
CA TYR A 153 36.06 -51.79 8.09
C TYR A 153 36.00 -50.43 7.38
N LEU A 154 35.96 -50.44 6.04
CA LEU A 154 35.77 -49.23 5.25
C LEU A 154 34.43 -48.52 5.55
N PHE A 155 33.36 -49.26 5.81
CA PHE A 155 32.08 -48.67 6.21
C PHE A 155 32.15 -47.97 7.58
N GLU A 156 32.91 -48.51 8.53
CA GLU A 156 33.17 -47.87 9.83
C GLU A 156 34.00 -46.59 9.64
N LYS A 157 35.09 -46.65 8.86
CA LYS A 157 35.90 -45.45 8.56
C LYS A 157 35.16 -44.39 7.78
N LYS A 158 34.23 -44.79 6.92
CA LYS A 158 33.32 -43.88 6.22
C LYS A 158 32.43 -43.12 7.20
N LYS A 159 31.92 -43.78 8.26
CA LYS A 159 31.13 -43.10 9.30
C LYS A 159 31.96 -42.13 10.12
N GLU A 160 33.18 -42.52 10.52
CA GLU A 160 34.10 -41.62 11.21
C GLU A 160 34.41 -40.37 10.37
N LEU A 161 34.61 -40.54 9.05
CA LEU A 161 34.80 -39.44 8.12
C LEU A 161 33.53 -38.56 7.99
N GLU A 162 32.35 -39.17 7.93
CA GLU A 162 31.07 -38.46 7.83
C GLU A 162 30.76 -37.62 9.07
N GLU A 163 31.04 -38.13 10.26
CA GLU A 163 30.90 -37.38 11.53
C GLU A 163 31.85 -36.19 11.58
N LEU A 164 33.09 -36.35 11.10
CA LEU A 164 34.08 -35.28 11.06
C LEU A 164 33.72 -34.16 10.08
N ILE A 165 33.12 -34.51 8.94
CA ILE A 165 32.65 -33.55 7.92
C ILE A 165 31.36 -32.83 8.36
N GLY A 166 30.53 -33.49 9.17
CA GLY A 166 29.16 -33.07 9.51
C GLY A 166 29.02 -31.87 10.45
N ASP A 167 30.12 -31.27 10.91
CA ASP A 167 30.06 -30.05 11.72
C ASP A 167 29.52 -28.88 10.86
N ASN A 168 28.29 -28.46 11.14
CA ASN A 168 27.53 -27.50 10.31
C ASN A 168 27.46 -26.08 10.90
N GLU A 169 28.11 -25.81 12.03
CA GLU A 169 27.97 -24.54 12.75
C GLU A 169 28.29 -23.32 11.88
N LEU A 170 29.40 -23.36 11.12
CA LEU A 170 29.79 -22.28 10.22
C LEU A 170 28.78 -22.06 9.08
N LYS A 171 28.23 -23.15 8.50
CA LYS A 171 27.21 -23.07 7.44
C LYS A 171 25.93 -22.37 7.94
N TYR A 172 25.55 -22.59 9.21
CA TYR A 172 24.41 -21.89 9.82
C TYR A 172 24.70 -20.40 10.05
N ILE A 173 25.93 -20.05 10.45
CA ILE A 173 26.36 -18.66 10.62
C ILE A 173 26.36 -17.93 9.28
N GLU A 174 26.92 -18.53 8.22
CA GLU A 174 26.90 -17.97 6.85
C GLU A 174 25.48 -17.71 6.37
N LYS A 175 24.57 -18.67 6.56
CA LYS A 175 23.17 -18.51 6.16
C LYS A 175 22.49 -17.34 6.88
N ASP A 176 22.68 -17.23 8.20
CA ASP A 176 22.04 -16.18 8.98
C ASP A 176 22.65 -14.80 8.68
N PHE A 177 23.93 -14.76 8.32
CA PHE A 177 24.61 -13.57 7.84
C PHE A 177 24.08 -13.10 6.48
N GLU A 178 23.84 -14.01 5.53
CA GLU A 178 23.20 -13.67 4.25
C GLU A 178 21.78 -13.13 4.44
N ILE A 179 20.98 -13.75 5.31
CA ILE A 179 19.65 -13.23 5.66
C ILE A 179 19.79 -11.81 6.25
N LEU A 180 20.78 -11.56 7.12
CA LEU A 180 21.02 -10.24 7.71
C LEU A 180 21.37 -9.20 6.64
N LYS A 181 22.23 -9.53 5.66
CA LYS A 181 22.56 -8.66 4.53
C LYS A 181 21.33 -8.31 3.69
N GLU A 182 20.53 -9.30 3.32
CA GLU A 182 19.31 -9.10 2.53
C GLU A 182 18.34 -8.13 3.24
N ARG A 183 18.17 -8.32 4.55
CA ARG A 183 17.30 -7.47 5.37
C ARG A 183 17.84 -6.04 5.47
N PHE A 184 19.14 -5.87 5.62
CA PHE A 184 19.79 -4.56 5.66
C PHE A 184 19.67 -3.79 4.32
N LEU A 185 19.82 -4.49 3.19
CA LEU A 185 19.58 -3.93 1.86
C LEU A 185 18.12 -3.50 1.68
N LEU A 186 17.17 -4.34 2.13
CA LEU A 186 15.75 -3.99 2.12
C LEU A 186 15.49 -2.75 2.97
N LEU A 187 16.09 -2.62 4.16
CA LEU A 187 15.95 -1.45 5.03
C LEU A 187 16.43 -0.17 4.33
N SER A 188 17.61 -0.25 3.70
CA SER A 188 18.17 0.86 2.90
C SER A 188 17.24 1.28 1.75
N SER A 189 16.58 0.32 1.11
CA SER A 189 15.62 0.60 0.04
C SER A 189 14.36 1.30 0.55
N LEU A 190 13.84 0.90 1.72
CA LEU A 190 12.71 1.54 2.39
C LEU A 190 13.03 2.98 2.81
N ASP A 191 14.27 3.25 3.24
CA ASP A 191 14.71 4.60 3.59
C ASP A 191 14.72 5.53 2.37
N ARG A 192 15.23 5.05 1.23
CA ARG A 192 15.18 5.79 -0.05
C ARG A 192 13.74 6.05 -0.48
N GLU A 193 12.86 5.05 -0.35
CA GLU A 193 11.44 5.19 -0.68
C GLU A 193 10.76 6.23 0.24
N SER A 194 11.03 6.18 1.55
CA SER A 194 10.50 7.14 2.53
C SER A 194 10.96 8.58 2.26
N MET A 195 12.20 8.77 1.80
CA MET A 195 12.70 10.08 1.37
C MET A 195 11.93 10.61 0.16
N LYS A 196 11.73 9.79 -0.87
CA LYS A 196 10.93 10.17 -2.05
C LYS A 196 9.51 10.63 -1.68
N PHE A 197 8.84 9.87 -0.80
CA PHE A 197 7.52 10.25 -0.30
C PHE A 197 7.54 11.59 0.45
N THR A 198 8.58 11.83 1.24
CA THR A 198 8.75 13.09 1.99
C THR A 198 8.91 14.28 1.03
N ASP A 199 9.70 14.12 -0.03
CA ASP A 199 9.90 15.15 -1.06
C ASP A 199 8.61 15.43 -1.86
N GLU A 200 7.90 14.37 -2.27
CA GLU A 200 6.61 14.49 -2.96
C GLU A 200 5.56 15.20 -2.10
N LEU A 201 5.46 14.84 -0.82
CA LEU A 201 4.58 15.51 0.13
C LEU A 201 4.95 16.99 0.31
N GLY A 202 6.24 17.31 0.35
CA GLY A 202 6.73 18.69 0.41
C GLY A 202 6.26 19.52 -0.79
N LYS A 203 6.37 18.95 -2.01
CA LYS A 203 5.89 19.59 -3.25
C LYS A 203 4.37 19.79 -3.24
N LEU A 204 3.60 18.77 -2.84
CA LEU A 204 2.14 18.86 -2.77
C LEU A 204 1.66 19.88 -1.73
N LYS A 205 2.29 19.93 -0.55
CA LYS A 205 1.97 20.92 0.49
C LYS A 205 2.28 22.34 0.04
N SER A 206 3.42 22.53 -0.62
CA SER A 206 3.81 23.84 -1.19
C SER A 206 2.83 24.29 -2.28
N GLU A 207 2.42 23.38 -3.18
CA GLU A 207 1.43 23.71 -4.21
C GLU A 207 0.05 24.05 -3.59
N ARG A 208 -0.38 23.30 -2.57
CA ARG A 208 -1.61 23.60 -1.83
C ARG A 208 -1.56 25.01 -1.22
N GLU A 209 -0.44 25.37 -0.59
CA GLU A 209 -0.25 26.70 0.01
C GLU A 209 -0.24 27.81 -1.04
N ARG A 210 0.35 27.55 -2.21
CA ARG A 210 0.29 28.46 -3.36
C ARG A 210 -1.15 28.68 -3.82
N LEU A 211 -1.92 27.61 -4.03
CA LEU A 211 -3.33 27.70 -4.43
C LEU A 211 -4.19 28.39 -3.36
N GLN A 212 -3.93 28.13 -2.09
CA GLN A 212 -4.64 28.79 -1.00
C GLN A 212 -4.34 30.29 -0.95
N SER A 213 -3.09 30.68 -1.23
CA SER A 213 -2.70 32.08 -1.33
C SER A 213 -3.35 32.76 -2.54
N GLU A 214 -3.38 32.07 -3.69
CA GLU A 214 -4.09 32.55 -4.88
C GLU A 214 -5.58 32.73 -4.62
N TYR A 215 -6.22 31.78 -3.93
CA TYR A 215 -7.63 31.85 -3.56
C TYR A 215 -7.94 33.06 -2.70
N LYS A 216 -7.12 33.31 -1.65
CA LYS A 216 -7.26 34.50 -0.80
C LYS A 216 -7.00 35.79 -1.57
N GLY A 217 -6.08 35.76 -2.54
CA GLY A 217 -5.78 36.89 -3.41
C GLY A 217 -6.94 37.30 -4.32
N ILE A 218 -7.88 36.39 -4.63
CA ILE A 218 -9.05 36.71 -5.45
C ILE A 218 -9.85 37.87 -4.86
N ASP A 219 -9.98 37.94 -3.54
CA ASP A 219 -10.79 38.98 -2.87
C ASP A 219 -10.22 40.39 -3.08
N GLN A 220 -8.95 40.50 -3.45
CA GLN A 220 -8.28 41.77 -3.74
C GLN A 220 -8.35 42.16 -5.22
N THR A 221 -8.84 41.26 -6.08
CA THR A 221 -8.92 41.53 -7.53
C THR A 221 -10.04 42.50 -7.87
N GLU A 222 -9.83 43.27 -8.93
CA GLU A 222 -10.84 44.20 -9.45
C GLU A 222 -12.12 43.48 -9.89
N GLY A 223 -11.99 42.28 -10.48
CA GLY A 223 -13.14 41.46 -10.84
C GLY A 223 -13.98 41.01 -9.64
N PHE A 224 -13.39 40.82 -8.46
CA PHE A 224 -14.17 40.51 -7.25
C PHE A 224 -14.90 41.75 -6.72
N LYS A 225 -14.31 42.94 -6.83
CA LYS A 225 -15.00 44.19 -6.49
C LYS A 225 -16.20 44.45 -7.42
N ASP A 226 -16.02 44.27 -8.73
CA ASP A 226 -17.11 44.35 -9.72
C ASP A 226 -18.24 43.35 -9.41
N LEU A 227 -17.88 42.12 -8.99
CA LEU A 227 -18.86 41.13 -8.55
C LEU A 227 -19.66 41.61 -7.32
N LEU A 228 -18.98 42.15 -6.29
CA LEU A 228 -19.64 42.69 -5.10
C LEU A 228 -20.55 43.88 -5.42
N GLU A 229 -20.14 44.76 -6.34
CA GLU A 229 -20.95 45.87 -6.81
C GLU A 229 -22.20 45.39 -7.55
N LYS A 230 -22.07 44.37 -8.41
CA LYS A 230 -23.21 43.72 -9.08
C LYS A 230 -24.16 43.07 -8.08
N GLU A 231 -23.63 42.38 -7.06
CA GLU A 231 -24.45 41.81 -5.97
C GLU A 231 -25.17 42.88 -5.15
N HIS A 232 -24.51 44.01 -4.88
CA HIS A 232 -25.12 45.17 -4.22
C HIS A 232 -26.26 45.74 -5.07
N ARG A 233 -26.00 46.01 -6.35
CA ARG A 233 -27.00 46.52 -7.30
C ARG A 233 -28.18 45.56 -7.44
N LEU A 234 -27.94 44.26 -7.45
CA LEU A 234 -29.01 43.25 -7.46
C LEU A 234 -29.88 43.33 -6.20
N ARG A 235 -29.29 43.57 -5.03
CA ARG A 235 -30.06 43.79 -3.78
C ARG A 235 -30.90 45.04 -3.85
N GLU A 236 -30.34 46.16 -4.29
CA GLU A 236 -31.08 47.43 -4.47
C GLU A 236 -32.26 47.27 -5.44
N ILE A 237 -32.06 46.58 -6.56
CA ILE A 237 -33.14 46.31 -7.53
C ILE A 237 -34.25 45.50 -6.87
N LYS A 238 -33.92 44.45 -6.12
CA LYS A 238 -34.91 43.63 -5.39
C LYS A 238 -35.66 44.44 -4.34
N GLU A 239 -35.02 45.40 -3.69
CA GLU A 239 -35.66 46.31 -2.73
C GLU A 239 -36.59 47.31 -3.42
N LYS A 240 -36.16 47.93 -4.53
CA LYS A 240 -36.99 48.82 -5.34
C LYS A 240 -38.22 48.10 -5.89
N MET A 241 -38.06 46.89 -6.43
CA MET A 241 -39.18 46.07 -6.90
C MET A 241 -40.19 45.78 -5.77
N ARG A 242 -39.71 45.38 -4.58
CA ARG A 242 -40.56 45.19 -3.40
C ARG A 242 -41.24 46.49 -2.97
N GLY A 243 -40.56 47.63 -3.08
CA GLY A 243 -41.13 48.95 -2.82
C GLY A 243 -42.31 49.26 -3.73
N ILE A 244 -42.15 49.01 -5.04
CA ILE A 244 -43.24 49.17 -6.03
C ILE A 244 -44.38 48.20 -5.73
N GLU A 245 -44.09 46.92 -5.49
CA GLU A 245 -45.11 45.92 -5.14
C GLU A 245 -45.93 46.36 -3.92
N ASN A 246 -45.25 46.76 -2.84
CA ASN A 246 -45.91 47.24 -1.62
C ASN A 246 -46.75 48.50 -1.88
N TYR A 247 -46.25 49.43 -2.69
CA TYR A 247 -47.00 50.63 -3.06
C TYR A 247 -48.28 50.29 -3.83
N ILE A 248 -48.19 49.40 -4.83
CA ILE A 248 -49.35 48.92 -5.60
C ILE A 248 -50.33 48.16 -4.69
N TYR A 249 -49.85 47.30 -3.79
CA TYR A 249 -50.73 46.62 -2.83
C TYR A 249 -51.44 47.61 -1.90
N ASN A 250 -50.76 48.66 -1.45
CA ASN A 250 -51.34 49.72 -0.62
C ASN A 250 -52.39 50.54 -1.37
N LEU A 251 -52.21 50.76 -2.67
CA LEU A 251 -53.19 51.43 -3.53
C LEU A 251 -54.42 50.55 -3.80
N LEU A 252 -54.23 49.27 -4.15
CA LEU A 252 -55.29 48.41 -4.68
C LEU A 252 -56.02 47.58 -3.62
N THR A 253 -55.36 47.17 -2.54
CA THR A 253 -55.99 46.34 -1.48
C THR A 253 -57.18 47.03 -0.81
N PRO A 254 -57.14 48.34 -0.51
CA PRO A 254 -58.28 49.06 0.05
C PRO A 254 -59.52 49.08 -0.87
N LEU A 255 -59.36 48.79 -2.16
CA LEU A 255 -60.42 48.77 -3.16
C LEU A 255 -61.10 47.41 -3.31
N LYS A 256 -60.58 46.33 -2.69
CA LYS A 256 -61.18 44.98 -2.78
C LYS A 256 -62.65 44.93 -2.35
N ARG A 257 -63.03 45.63 -1.28
CA ARG A 257 -64.43 45.66 -0.79
C ARG A 257 -65.35 46.46 -1.74
N PRO A 258 -64.98 47.69 -2.18
CA PRO A 258 -65.68 48.38 -3.27
C PRO A 258 -65.84 47.55 -4.54
N LEU A 259 -64.76 46.90 -5.00
CA LEU A 259 -64.76 46.02 -6.18
C LEU A 259 -65.74 44.85 -6.02
N ARG A 260 -65.77 44.19 -4.84
CA ARG A 260 -66.76 43.12 -4.56
C ARG A 260 -68.21 43.60 -4.60
N ARG A 261 -68.48 44.82 -4.11
CA ARG A 261 -69.84 45.41 -4.16
C ARG A 261 -70.23 45.77 -5.59
N PHE A 262 -69.31 46.37 -6.34
CA PHE A 262 -69.52 46.71 -7.74
C PHE A 262 -69.72 45.47 -8.62
N ARG A 263 -68.97 44.39 -8.36
CA ARG A 263 -69.18 43.07 -8.98
C ARG A 263 -70.62 42.57 -8.81
N ARG A 264 -71.16 42.61 -7.59
CA ARG A 264 -72.54 42.19 -7.29
C ARG A 264 -73.57 43.08 -8.00
N PHE A 265 -73.34 44.39 -7.99
CA PHE A 265 -74.19 45.35 -8.69
C PHE A 265 -74.28 45.06 -10.19
N ILE A 266 -73.14 44.83 -10.87
CA ILE A 266 -73.13 44.45 -12.29
C ILE A 266 -73.85 43.12 -12.52
N GLN A 267 -73.66 42.14 -11.63
CA GLN A 267 -74.35 40.85 -11.68
C GLN A 267 -75.87 40.97 -11.56
N GLU A 268 -76.38 41.89 -10.73
CA GLU A 268 -77.81 42.08 -10.47
C GLU A 268 -78.51 42.95 -11.52
N LYS A 269 -77.85 43.98 -12.05
CA LYS A 269 -78.46 44.97 -12.96
C LYS A 269 -78.12 44.80 -14.44
N GLY A 270 -77.22 43.88 -14.80
CA GLY A 270 -76.87 43.55 -16.19
C GLY A 270 -76.18 44.66 -16.98
N THR A 271 -75.89 45.81 -16.38
CA THR A 271 -75.25 46.95 -17.04
C THR A 271 -73.74 46.86 -16.85
N SER A 272 -73.04 46.53 -17.92
CA SER A 272 -71.57 46.60 -17.98
C SER A 272 -71.18 47.59 -19.07
N GLU A 273 -70.63 48.75 -18.67
CA GLU A 273 -69.97 49.69 -19.59
C GLU A 273 -68.62 49.09 -20.03
N GLY A 274 -68.63 47.94 -20.71
CA GLY A 274 -67.42 47.27 -21.19
C GLY A 274 -66.54 46.61 -20.12
N ILE A 275 -66.95 46.60 -18.85
CA ILE A 275 -66.19 46.04 -17.72
C ILE A 275 -66.56 44.57 -17.50
N SER A 276 -65.59 43.65 -17.58
CA SER A 276 -65.83 42.22 -17.35
C SER A 276 -65.87 41.87 -15.86
N ILE A 277 -66.84 41.05 -15.45
CA ILE A 277 -66.90 40.49 -14.09
C ILE A 277 -65.62 39.70 -13.74
N ARG A 278 -65.01 39.03 -14.75
CA ARG A 278 -63.76 38.28 -14.56
C ARG A 278 -62.60 39.21 -14.20
N GLU A 279 -62.51 40.36 -14.86
CA GLU A 279 -61.44 41.34 -14.58
C GLU A 279 -61.54 41.90 -13.17
N ILE A 280 -62.75 42.14 -12.67
CA ILE A 280 -62.99 42.57 -11.29
C ILE A 280 -62.51 41.47 -10.31
N GLU A 281 -62.81 40.21 -10.61
CA GLU A 281 -62.40 39.08 -9.79
C GLU A 281 -60.88 38.93 -9.74
N ASP A 282 -60.22 39.05 -10.90
CA ASP A 282 -58.78 38.92 -11.01
C ASP A 282 -58.07 40.04 -10.24
N TYR A 283 -58.57 41.29 -10.27
CA TYR A 283 -58.05 42.39 -9.45
C TYR A 283 -58.28 42.18 -7.94
N ILE A 284 -59.34 41.48 -7.53
CA ILE A 284 -59.58 41.14 -6.12
C ILE A 284 -58.60 40.05 -5.62
N GLN A 285 -58.37 39.04 -6.45
CA GLN A 285 -57.56 37.87 -6.12
C GLN A 285 -56.05 38.16 -6.24
N ASN A 286 -55.61 38.73 -7.36
CA ASN A 286 -54.21 39.02 -7.64
C ASN A 286 -54.02 40.46 -8.21
N PRO A 287 -54.08 41.49 -7.35
CA PRO A 287 -53.94 42.89 -7.78
C PRO A 287 -52.64 43.15 -8.55
N MET A 288 -51.52 42.55 -8.12
CA MET A 288 -50.21 42.76 -8.72
C MET A 288 -50.09 42.06 -10.08
N GLY A 289 -50.55 40.81 -10.18
CA GLY A 289 -50.54 40.08 -11.45
C GLY A 289 -51.40 40.76 -12.52
N MET A 290 -52.56 41.29 -12.12
CA MET A 290 -53.40 42.07 -13.04
C MET A 290 -52.79 43.41 -13.43
N PHE A 291 -52.20 44.12 -12.47
CA PHE A 291 -51.48 45.38 -12.72
C PHE A 291 -50.36 45.22 -13.76
N LEU A 292 -49.60 44.12 -13.70
CA LEU A 292 -48.50 43.87 -14.65
C LEU A 292 -48.98 43.37 -16.02
N SER A 293 -50.25 43.00 -16.17
CA SER A 293 -50.81 42.56 -17.46
C SER A 293 -51.06 43.74 -18.41
N VAL A 294 -51.27 43.48 -19.71
CA VAL A 294 -51.46 44.50 -20.76
C VAL A 294 -52.71 45.40 -20.52
N LYS A 295 -53.54 45.06 -19.54
CA LYS A 295 -54.84 45.66 -19.21
C LYS A 295 -54.81 46.88 -18.28
N CYS A 296 -53.70 47.62 -18.16
CA CYS A 296 -53.62 48.77 -17.23
C CYS A 296 -54.68 49.85 -17.52
N ARG A 297 -55.06 50.05 -18.78
CA ARG A 297 -56.13 50.99 -19.17
C ARG A 297 -57.49 50.64 -18.54
N ASP A 298 -57.69 49.38 -18.18
CA ASP A 298 -58.96 48.87 -17.69
C ASP A 298 -59.19 49.20 -16.20
N ILE A 299 -58.12 49.45 -15.42
CA ILE A 299 -58.29 49.78 -14.00
C ILE A 299 -58.86 51.19 -13.81
N ASN A 300 -58.45 52.16 -14.61
CA ASN A 300 -58.96 53.52 -14.51
C ASN A 300 -60.44 53.55 -14.90
N LEU A 301 -60.82 52.87 -16.00
CA LEU A 301 -62.22 52.70 -16.42
C LEU A 301 -63.06 51.99 -15.35
N LEU A 302 -62.51 50.93 -14.73
CA LEU A 302 -63.16 50.22 -13.63
C LEU A 302 -63.40 51.12 -12.42
N LEU A 303 -62.40 51.92 -12.03
CA LEU A 303 -62.48 52.83 -10.88
C LEU A 303 -63.43 54.01 -11.13
N GLU A 304 -63.45 54.54 -12.34
CA GLU A 304 -64.42 55.55 -12.78
C GLU A 304 -65.86 54.99 -12.78
N GLY A 305 -66.06 53.77 -13.26
CA GLY A 305 -67.35 53.07 -13.20
C GLY A 305 -67.85 52.89 -11.76
N ILE A 306 -66.95 52.49 -10.84
CA ILE A 306 -67.27 52.41 -9.41
C ILE A 306 -67.66 53.78 -8.86
N LYS A 307 -66.90 54.83 -9.20
CA LYS A 307 -67.17 56.21 -8.75
C LYS A 307 -68.55 56.68 -9.22
N ARG A 308 -68.91 56.46 -10.49
CA ARG A 308 -70.25 56.76 -11.02
C ARG A 308 -71.37 56.04 -10.26
N ALA A 309 -71.21 54.74 -10.00
CA ALA A 309 -72.22 53.94 -9.28
C ALA A 309 -72.36 54.38 -7.80
N ILE A 310 -71.27 54.84 -7.17
CA ILE A 310 -71.32 55.44 -5.83
C ILE A 310 -72.05 56.79 -5.86
N ASP A 311 -71.79 57.61 -6.88
CA ASP A 311 -72.38 58.95 -7.00
C ASP A 311 -73.90 58.88 -7.24
N LYS A 312 -74.36 57.95 -8.08
CA LYS A 312 -75.79 57.66 -8.34
C LYS A 312 -76.53 56.97 -7.18
N GLY A 313 -75.84 56.63 -6.09
CA GLY A 313 -76.44 55.94 -4.94
C GLY A 313 -76.75 54.46 -5.18
N GLU A 314 -76.27 53.88 -6.29
CA GLU A 314 -76.64 52.54 -6.75
C GLU A 314 -75.98 51.41 -5.94
N LEU A 315 -74.91 51.70 -5.21
CA LEU A 315 -74.18 50.72 -4.39
C LEU A 315 -74.60 50.68 -2.91
N GLY A 316 -75.62 51.45 -2.50
CA GLY A 316 -76.17 51.41 -1.14
C GLY A 316 -75.15 51.73 -0.03
N ILE A 317 -74.17 52.60 -0.30
CA ILE A 317 -73.07 52.91 0.62
C ILE A 317 -73.42 54.11 1.51
N LYS A 318 -73.18 54.00 2.82
CA LYS A 318 -73.36 55.13 3.77
C LYS A 318 -72.42 56.29 3.44
N GLU A 319 -72.88 57.53 3.63
CA GLU A 319 -72.18 58.76 3.24
C GLU A 319 -70.71 58.85 3.72
N ARG A 320 -70.43 58.42 4.96
CA ARG A 320 -69.06 58.38 5.52
C ARG A 320 -68.15 57.37 4.79
N GLU A 321 -68.69 56.24 4.34
CA GLU A 321 -67.98 55.19 3.61
C GLU A 321 -67.84 55.56 2.11
N LYS A 322 -68.82 56.30 1.55
CA LYS A 322 -68.77 56.92 0.21
C LYS A 322 -67.59 57.89 0.08
N LYS A 323 -67.46 58.88 0.98
CA LYS A 323 -66.34 59.83 0.97
C LYS A 323 -64.96 59.14 1.06
N LYS A 324 -64.83 58.14 1.93
CA LYS A 324 -63.58 57.36 2.07
C LYS A 324 -63.24 56.53 0.83
N THR A 325 -64.25 55.95 0.18
CA THR A 325 -64.05 55.12 -1.02
C THR A 325 -63.69 55.97 -2.23
N ILE A 326 -64.37 57.10 -2.42
CA ILE A 326 -64.04 58.07 -3.49
C ILE A 326 -62.64 58.64 -3.29
N SER A 327 -62.24 58.98 -2.06
CA SER A 327 -60.87 59.45 -1.76
C SER A 327 -59.81 58.42 -2.14
N LYS A 328 -60.03 57.12 -1.85
CA LYS A 328 -59.13 56.03 -2.25
C LYS A 328 -59.09 55.84 -3.76
N ILE A 329 -60.24 55.88 -4.43
CA ILE A 329 -60.32 55.81 -5.89
C ILE A 329 -59.53 56.96 -6.53
N ASN A 330 -59.74 58.20 -6.05
CA ASN A 330 -59.03 59.37 -6.55
C ASN A 330 -57.51 59.24 -6.32
N SER A 331 -57.07 58.68 -5.19
CA SER A 331 -55.65 58.41 -4.91
C SER A 331 -55.01 57.44 -5.91
N VAL A 332 -55.76 56.44 -6.39
CA VAL A 332 -55.27 55.51 -7.41
C VAL A 332 -55.29 56.17 -8.79
N LEU A 333 -56.37 56.89 -9.14
CA LEU A 333 -56.49 57.61 -10.41
C LEU A 333 -55.47 58.75 -10.57
N SER A 334 -55.02 59.35 -9.46
CA SER A 334 -53.97 60.37 -9.45
C SER A 334 -52.55 59.80 -9.44
N SER A 335 -52.40 58.48 -9.30
CA SER A 335 -51.09 57.82 -9.32
C SER A 335 -50.70 57.51 -10.76
N ASP A 336 -49.40 57.64 -11.08
CA ASP A 336 -48.86 57.30 -12.39
C ASP A 336 -48.63 55.78 -12.49
N LEU A 337 -49.72 55.04 -12.67
CA LEU A 337 -49.75 53.58 -12.72
C LEU A 337 -48.94 53.02 -13.89
N GLU A 338 -48.91 53.72 -15.04
CA GLU A 338 -48.16 53.25 -16.20
C GLU A 338 -46.66 53.36 -15.94
N LYS A 339 -46.20 54.48 -15.38
CA LYS A 339 -44.79 54.64 -14.98
C LYS A 339 -44.36 53.59 -13.95
N LEU A 340 -45.18 53.29 -12.95
CA LEU A 340 -44.86 52.25 -11.96
C LEU A 340 -44.73 50.85 -12.58
N LYS A 341 -45.53 50.58 -13.61
CA LYS A 341 -45.46 49.33 -14.37
C LYS A 341 -44.21 49.29 -15.25
N GLU A 342 -43.90 50.37 -15.95
CA GLU A 342 -42.68 50.51 -16.74
C GLU A 342 -41.43 50.34 -15.85
N ASP A 343 -41.38 51.03 -14.72
CA ASP A 343 -40.30 50.93 -13.73
C ASP A 343 -40.15 49.49 -13.21
N PHE A 344 -41.25 48.81 -12.87
CA PHE A 344 -41.19 47.42 -12.40
C PHE A 344 -40.68 46.47 -13.48
N LEU A 345 -41.19 46.57 -14.71
CA LEU A 345 -40.78 45.72 -15.82
C LEU A 345 -39.32 45.97 -16.22
N PHE A 346 -38.87 47.23 -16.16
CA PHE A 346 -37.47 47.60 -16.35
C PHE A 346 -36.59 46.96 -15.27
N LEU A 347 -36.94 47.12 -13.99
CA LEU A 347 -36.22 46.52 -12.87
C LEU A 347 -36.18 44.98 -12.96
N LYS A 348 -37.27 44.35 -13.42
CA LYS A 348 -37.32 42.90 -13.62
C LYS A 348 -36.32 42.44 -14.69
N LYS A 349 -36.28 43.12 -15.85
CA LYS A 349 -35.29 42.83 -16.91
C LYS A 349 -33.87 43.04 -16.42
N GLU A 350 -33.64 44.13 -15.69
CA GLU A 350 -32.33 44.48 -15.16
C GLU A 350 -31.86 43.47 -14.10
N LYS A 351 -32.77 43.00 -13.23
CA LYS A 351 -32.51 41.90 -12.29
C LYS A 351 -32.04 40.64 -13.04
N GLU A 352 -32.77 40.23 -14.07
CA GLU A 352 -32.43 39.03 -14.86
C GLU A 352 -31.07 39.17 -15.55
N ARG A 353 -30.78 40.35 -16.11
CA ARG A 353 -29.47 40.65 -16.73
C ARG A 353 -28.33 40.55 -15.72
N ILE A 354 -28.43 41.24 -14.59
CA ILE A 354 -27.38 41.25 -13.56
C ILE A 354 -27.20 39.88 -12.93
N SER A 355 -28.30 39.13 -12.69
CA SER A 355 -28.20 37.76 -12.18
C SER A 355 -27.40 36.85 -13.13
N LYS A 356 -27.63 36.94 -14.44
CA LYS A 356 -26.84 36.17 -15.44
C LYS A 356 -25.37 36.59 -15.46
N GLU A 357 -25.08 37.88 -15.32
CA GLU A 357 -23.70 38.38 -15.25
C GLU A 357 -22.95 37.91 -13.99
N ILE A 358 -23.65 37.83 -12.86
CA ILE A 358 -23.10 37.26 -11.62
C ILE A 358 -22.85 35.76 -11.79
N GLU A 359 -23.82 34.99 -12.29
CA GLU A 359 -23.70 33.54 -12.46
C GLU A 359 -22.58 33.14 -13.43
N SER A 360 -22.37 33.92 -14.49
CA SER A 360 -21.32 33.72 -15.48
C SER A 360 -19.98 34.38 -15.11
N SER A 361 -19.86 34.91 -13.89
CA SER A 361 -18.63 35.57 -13.43
C SER A 361 -17.43 34.63 -13.48
N SER A 362 -16.41 35.05 -14.22
CA SER A 362 -15.11 34.35 -14.32
C SER A 362 -14.45 34.20 -12.95
N ILE A 363 -14.71 35.11 -12.02
CA ILE A 363 -14.18 35.07 -10.65
C ILE A 363 -14.78 33.92 -9.85
N LEU A 364 -16.10 33.69 -9.96
CA LEU A 364 -16.76 32.56 -9.30
C LEU A 364 -16.28 31.23 -9.87
N LEU A 365 -16.11 31.16 -11.20
CA LEU A 365 -15.53 29.99 -11.86
C LEU A 365 -14.09 29.74 -11.38
N LYS A 366 -13.27 30.79 -11.27
CA LYS A 366 -11.90 30.69 -10.77
C LYS A 366 -11.84 30.22 -9.31
N LYS A 367 -12.70 30.74 -8.42
CA LYS A 367 -12.79 30.27 -7.02
C LYS A 367 -13.12 28.78 -6.96
N ARG A 368 -14.12 28.34 -7.72
CA ARG A 368 -14.53 26.93 -7.79
C ARG A 368 -13.42 26.03 -8.34
N ASP A 369 -12.69 26.47 -9.37
CA ASP A 369 -11.54 25.72 -9.90
C ASP A 369 -10.44 25.54 -8.85
N LEU A 370 -10.06 26.62 -8.17
CA LEU A 370 -9.06 26.55 -7.10
C LEU A 370 -9.51 25.64 -5.95
N GLU A 371 -10.77 25.71 -5.52
CA GLU A 371 -11.35 24.81 -4.50
C GLU A 371 -11.26 23.34 -4.93
N ASN A 372 -11.63 23.04 -6.17
CA ASN A 372 -11.54 21.68 -6.72
C ASN A 372 -10.09 21.18 -6.78
N ARG A 373 -9.15 22.04 -7.22
CA ARG A 373 -7.72 21.71 -7.27
C ARG A 373 -7.15 21.48 -5.87
N MET A 374 -7.47 22.34 -4.90
CA MET A 374 -7.08 22.16 -3.50
C MET A 374 -7.66 20.87 -2.91
N ALA A 375 -8.93 20.56 -3.18
CA ALA A 375 -9.55 19.31 -2.74
C ALA A 375 -8.86 18.08 -3.32
N ARG A 376 -8.48 18.12 -4.61
CA ARG A 376 -7.70 17.05 -5.26
C ARG A 376 -6.34 16.86 -4.58
N ILE A 377 -5.59 17.95 -4.38
CA ILE A 377 -4.28 17.89 -3.73
C ILE A 377 -4.39 17.37 -2.29
N ASN A 378 -5.41 17.78 -1.53
CA ASN A 378 -5.62 17.27 -0.17
C ASN A 378 -5.86 15.76 -0.14
N ARG A 379 -6.60 15.20 -1.11
CA ARG A 379 -6.76 13.75 -1.24
C ARG A 379 -5.43 13.07 -1.56
N GLU A 380 -4.65 13.66 -2.46
CA GLU A 380 -3.33 13.13 -2.83
C GLU A 380 -2.35 13.15 -1.66
N ILE A 381 -2.32 14.23 -0.88
CA ILE A 381 -1.55 14.33 0.37
C ILE A 381 -1.96 13.21 1.33
N ALA A 382 -3.26 13.00 1.55
CA ALA A 382 -3.74 11.96 2.46
C ALA A 382 -3.32 10.55 2.02
N LEU A 383 -3.43 10.24 0.72
CA LEU A 383 -2.98 8.96 0.17
C LEU A 383 -1.46 8.76 0.37
N LYS A 384 -0.67 9.79 0.09
CA LYS A 384 0.79 9.75 0.23
C LYS A 384 1.24 9.65 1.69
N ASP A 385 0.57 10.34 2.62
CA ASP A 385 0.83 10.22 4.05
C ASP A 385 0.52 8.80 4.56
N ASP A 386 -0.57 8.17 4.10
CA ASP A 386 -0.91 6.77 4.41
C ASP A 386 0.14 5.78 3.88
N GLU A 387 0.62 5.97 2.65
CA GLU A 387 1.69 5.15 2.06
C GLU A 387 3.00 5.29 2.85
N ARG A 388 3.36 6.52 3.22
CA ARG A 388 4.53 6.80 4.06
C ARG A 388 4.43 6.13 5.42
N GLU A 389 3.26 6.15 6.06
CA GLU A 389 3.05 5.49 7.35
C GLU A 389 3.13 3.96 7.23
N LYS A 390 2.64 3.36 6.13
CA LYS A 390 2.84 1.93 5.85
C LYS A 390 4.32 1.58 5.73
N ILE A 391 5.10 2.38 5.01
CA ILE A 391 6.56 2.19 4.89
C ILE A 391 7.24 2.30 6.26
N LYS A 392 6.89 3.31 7.05
CA LYS A 392 7.43 3.50 8.40
C LYS A 392 7.16 2.30 9.32
N ARG A 393 5.97 1.70 9.22
CA ARG A 393 5.63 0.47 9.96
C ARG A 393 6.44 -0.73 9.47
N LYS A 394 6.60 -0.90 8.15
CA LYS A 394 7.44 -1.96 7.57
C LYS A 394 8.89 -1.82 8.04
N ARG A 395 9.45 -0.61 7.98
CA ARG A 395 10.79 -0.27 8.46
C ARG A 395 11.00 -0.67 9.92
N ARG A 396 10.10 -0.26 10.82
CA ARG A 396 10.17 -0.62 12.26
C ARG A 396 10.16 -2.13 12.51
N LYS A 397 9.36 -2.88 11.75
CA LYS A 397 9.36 -4.35 11.85
C LYS A 397 10.70 -4.92 11.41
N LEU A 398 11.21 -4.43 10.28
CA LEU A 398 12.48 -4.87 9.72
C LEU A 398 13.67 -4.53 10.62
N ASP A 399 13.70 -3.34 11.24
CA ASP A 399 14.69 -2.96 12.26
C ASP A 399 14.72 -3.97 13.42
N GLY A 400 13.53 -4.38 13.91
CA GLY A 400 13.41 -5.39 14.97
C GLY A 400 13.88 -6.78 14.54
N GLU A 401 13.60 -7.17 13.30
CA GLU A 401 14.10 -8.42 12.70
C GLU A 401 15.64 -8.41 12.58
N ILE A 402 16.20 -7.33 12.07
CA ILE A 402 17.65 -7.12 11.92
C ILE A 402 18.34 -7.19 13.28
N GLU A 403 17.82 -6.50 14.30
CA GLU A 403 18.43 -6.51 15.64
C GLU A 403 18.35 -7.90 16.31
N ARG A 404 17.30 -8.68 16.02
CA ARG A 404 17.19 -10.06 16.48
C ARG A 404 18.20 -10.97 15.76
N LEU A 405 18.32 -10.85 14.44
CA LEU A 405 19.26 -11.62 13.64
C LEU A 405 20.71 -11.30 14.02
N LYS A 406 21.02 -10.01 14.17
CA LYS A 406 22.31 -9.50 14.63
C LYS A 406 22.71 -10.13 15.97
N ARG A 407 21.87 -10.03 16.99
CA ARG A 407 22.16 -10.63 18.31
C ARG A 407 22.32 -12.15 18.25
N GLY A 408 21.53 -12.83 17.41
CA GLY A 408 21.68 -14.26 17.17
C GLY A 408 23.00 -14.62 16.50
N LEU A 409 23.46 -13.79 15.55
CA LEU A 409 24.74 -13.95 14.86
C LEU A 409 25.91 -13.67 15.81
N GLU A 410 25.87 -12.56 16.56
CA GLU A 410 26.88 -12.20 17.58
C GLU A 410 27.06 -13.31 18.60
N LYS A 411 25.97 -13.93 19.06
CA LYS A 411 26.02 -15.04 20.01
C LYS A 411 26.76 -16.25 19.43
N ARG A 412 26.40 -16.69 18.23
CA ARG A 412 27.04 -17.87 17.59
C ARG A 412 28.48 -17.61 17.18
N LEU A 413 28.78 -16.41 16.67
CA LEU A 413 30.17 -16.00 16.41
C LEU A 413 30.99 -16.00 17.70
N GLY A 414 30.38 -15.56 18.82
CA GLY A 414 31.04 -15.58 20.12
C GLY A 414 31.25 -16.99 20.69
N GLU A 415 30.30 -17.90 20.48
CA GLU A 415 30.44 -19.33 20.79
C GLU A 415 31.57 -19.96 19.97
N LEU A 416 31.66 -19.66 18.67
CA LEU A 416 32.69 -20.16 17.76
C LEU A 416 34.10 -19.67 18.11
N GLU A 417 34.25 -18.40 18.45
CA GLU A 417 35.56 -17.80 18.78
C GLU A 417 35.91 -17.84 20.27
N ASN A 418 35.00 -18.32 21.11
CA ASN A 418 35.09 -18.26 22.57
C ASN A 418 35.43 -16.84 23.08
N LYS A 419 34.82 -15.84 22.42
CA LYS A 419 35.06 -14.41 22.66
C LYS A 419 33.76 -13.64 22.54
N ARG A 420 33.72 -12.41 23.06
CA ARG A 420 32.56 -11.55 22.86
C ARG A 420 32.63 -10.92 21.47
N VAL A 421 31.59 -11.11 20.66
CA VAL A 421 31.51 -10.53 19.31
C VAL A 421 30.43 -9.46 19.27
N SER A 422 30.71 -8.35 18.59
CA SER A 422 29.70 -7.33 18.28
C SER A 422 29.74 -6.91 16.81
N LEU A 423 28.58 -6.75 16.20
CA LEU A 423 28.41 -6.41 14.79
C LEU A 423 27.97 -4.96 14.61
N GLU A 424 28.69 -4.23 13.77
CA GLU A 424 28.35 -2.87 13.36
C GLU A 424 27.71 -2.90 11.97
N LEU A 425 26.41 -2.58 11.93
CA LEU A 425 25.57 -2.60 10.73
C LEU A 425 25.50 -1.19 10.14
N GLY A 426 26.63 -0.63 9.71
CA GLY A 426 26.69 0.65 8.97
C GLY A 426 26.33 1.91 9.75
#